data_AF-R4WD72-F1
#
_entry.id   AF-R4WD72-F1
#
_cell.length_a   1.000
_cell.length_b   1.000
_cell.length_c   1.000
_cell.angle_alpha   90.00
_cell.angle_beta   90.00
_cell.angle_gamma   90.00
#
_symmetry.space_group_name_H-M   'P 1'
#
loop_
_entity.id
_entity.type
_entity.pdbx_description
1 polymer ?
#
loop_
_entity_poly.entity_id
_entity_poly.type
_entity_poly.pdbx_seq_one_letter_code
_entity_poly.pdbx_strand_id
1 'polypeptide(L)'
;MDNPPAYADSDSPLRMMMQPKRSYVPKSPYLNVDSEFIPKPEFIFPEGAAKQRGRFELAFGQIGASCMTGATIGGLGGFYNGLKQTTLEGQTGKLRRTQLINHVMKQGAANANTLGVLAVMYSGFGVILSWARGADDELNTLAAATATGLLYKSTSGLRRCGIGGAVGFGAASLYVLLTSKDRLDNMIRPYSPA
;
A
#
# COMPACT_ATOMS: atom_id res chain seq x y z
N MET A 1 35.34 40.18 -61.19
CA MET A 1 36.33 40.33 -60.11
C MET A 1 35.68 39.76 -58.87
N ASP A 2 36.24 38.65 -58.45
CA ASP A 2 35.73 37.67 -57.50
C ASP A 2 35.68 38.19 -56.05
N ASN A 3 34.65 37.79 -55.30
CA ASN A 3 34.66 37.77 -53.85
C ASN A 3 34.12 36.39 -53.40
N PRO A 4 34.88 35.60 -52.61
CA PRO A 4 34.56 34.20 -52.37
C PRO A 4 33.31 34.04 -51.47
N PRO A 5 32.58 32.91 -51.55
CA PRO A 5 31.51 32.64 -50.61
C PRO A 5 32.11 32.54 -49.19
N ALA A 6 31.56 33.33 -48.27
CA ALA A 6 31.82 33.16 -46.85
C ALA A 6 31.53 31.70 -46.48
N TYR A 7 32.56 31.05 -45.93
CA TYR A 7 32.54 29.67 -45.47
C TYR A 7 31.42 29.48 -44.44
N ALA A 8 30.25 29.05 -44.91
CA ALA A 8 29.17 28.61 -44.03
C ALA A 8 29.50 27.17 -43.62
N ASP A 9 29.92 27.07 -42.37
CA ASP A 9 30.21 25.91 -41.53
C ASP A 9 29.11 24.82 -41.57
N SER A 10 28.90 24.18 -42.72
CA SER A 10 27.95 23.08 -42.89
C SER A 10 28.57 21.71 -42.62
N ASP A 11 29.90 21.63 -42.60
CA ASP A 11 30.65 20.38 -42.68
C ASP A 11 31.44 20.08 -41.40
N SER A 12 31.22 20.83 -40.31
CA SER A 12 31.89 20.57 -39.05
C SER A 12 31.41 19.24 -38.42
N PRO A 13 32.32 18.27 -38.19
CA PRO A 13 31.97 16.96 -37.61
C PRO A 13 31.43 17.04 -36.18
N LEU A 14 31.56 18.22 -35.54
CA LEU A 14 30.97 18.53 -34.24
C LEU A 14 29.44 18.43 -34.23
N ARG A 15 28.77 18.70 -35.35
CA ARG A 15 27.30 18.59 -35.44
C ARG A 15 26.83 17.13 -35.33
N MET A 16 27.66 16.18 -35.76
CA MET A 16 27.36 14.74 -35.69
C MET A 16 27.53 14.18 -34.27
N MET A 17 28.27 14.87 -33.40
CA MET A 17 28.38 14.55 -31.97
C MET A 17 27.25 15.14 -31.12
N MET A 18 26.54 16.14 -31.62
CA MET A 18 25.43 16.82 -30.92
C MET A 18 24.05 16.24 -31.22
N GLN A 19 23.94 15.24 -32.12
CA GLN A 19 22.66 14.60 -32.42
C GLN A 19 22.49 13.31 -31.59
N PRO A 20 21.35 13.14 -30.88
CA PRO A 20 21.08 11.90 -30.17
C PRO A 20 21.04 10.76 -31.20
N LYS A 21 21.85 9.72 -30.94
CA LYS A 21 22.09 8.57 -31.80
C LYS A 21 20.77 7.92 -32.27
N ARG A 22 20.23 8.34 -33.41
CA ARG A 22 19.11 7.64 -34.08
C ARG A 22 19.66 6.33 -34.64
N SER A 23 19.29 5.22 -34.04
CA SER A 23 19.58 3.88 -34.57
C SER A 23 18.94 3.71 -35.94
N TYR A 24 19.74 3.85 -37.00
CA TYR A 24 19.31 3.55 -38.37
C TYR A 24 19.24 2.03 -38.55
N VAL A 25 18.03 1.48 -38.64
CA VAL A 25 17.80 0.09 -39.03
C VAL A 25 17.76 0.05 -40.57
N PRO A 26 18.61 -0.73 -41.26
CA PRO A 26 18.60 -0.82 -42.71
C PRO A 26 17.30 -1.49 -43.20
N LYS A 27 16.50 -0.78 -44.01
CA LYS A 27 15.24 -1.27 -44.58
C LYS A 27 15.51 -2.02 -45.89
N SER A 28 14.92 -3.21 -46.05
CA SER A 28 15.02 -3.99 -47.28
C SER A 28 13.96 -3.55 -48.32
N PRO A 29 14.20 -3.75 -49.63
CA PRO A 29 13.37 -3.18 -50.72
C PRO A 29 11.88 -3.57 -50.75
N TYR A 30 11.47 -4.56 -49.95
CA TYR A 30 10.09 -5.04 -49.85
C TYR A 30 9.45 -4.78 -48.48
N LEU A 31 10.17 -4.12 -47.56
CA LEU A 31 9.70 -3.79 -46.23
C LEU A 31 9.64 -2.26 -46.08
N ASN A 32 8.73 -1.63 -46.82
CA ASN A 32 8.45 -0.18 -46.80
C ASN A 32 7.54 0.24 -45.62
N VAL A 33 7.51 -0.54 -44.54
CA VAL A 33 6.74 -0.16 -43.35
C VAL A 33 7.68 0.62 -42.43
N ASP A 34 7.52 1.94 -42.43
CA ASP A 34 8.17 2.79 -41.44
C ASP A 34 7.67 2.37 -40.05
N SER A 35 8.59 1.91 -39.21
CA SER A 35 8.29 1.55 -37.82
C SER A 35 7.83 2.76 -36.97
N GLU A 36 7.94 3.97 -37.53
CA GLU A 36 7.42 5.24 -37.03
C GLU A 36 5.92 5.41 -37.33
N PHE A 37 5.39 4.75 -38.38
CA PHE A 37 4.00 4.84 -38.81
C PHE A 37 3.12 3.66 -38.38
N ILE A 38 3.72 2.66 -37.70
CA ILE A 38 2.93 1.75 -36.87
C ILE A 38 2.49 2.63 -35.70
N PRO A 39 1.18 2.94 -35.52
CA PRO A 39 0.72 3.67 -34.37
C PRO A 39 0.99 2.81 -33.14
N LYS A 40 2.17 2.97 -32.55
CA LYS A 40 2.43 2.48 -31.21
C LYS A 40 1.47 3.29 -30.35
N PRO A 41 0.63 2.66 -29.52
CA PRO A 41 -0.14 3.41 -28.55
C PRO A 41 0.85 4.16 -27.66
N GLU A 42 1.06 5.45 -27.93
CA GLU A 42 1.92 6.35 -27.15
C GLU A 42 1.38 6.50 -25.73
N PHE A 43 0.08 6.21 -25.56
CA PHE A 43 -0.59 6.00 -24.30
C PHE A 43 -0.97 4.53 -24.14
N ILE A 44 -0.18 3.79 -23.35
CA ILE A 44 -0.77 2.71 -22.56
C ILE A 44 -1.54 3.43 -21.46
N PHE A 45 -2.84 3.65 -21.67
CA PHE A 45 -3.69 4.12 -20.59
C PHE A 45 -3.53 3.12 -19.44
N PRO A 46 -3.24 3.59 -18.22
CA PRO A 46 -3.34 2.74 -17.05
C PRO A 46 -4.78 2.23 -16.86
N GLU A 47 -5.78 2.64 -17.65
CA GLU A 47 -7.10 2.00 -17.68
C GLU A 47 -7.04 0.50 -18.07
N GLY A 48 -6.05 0.07 -18.86
CA GLY A 48 -5.83 -1.35 -19.17
C GLY A 48 -4.66 -1.99 -18.41
N ALA A 49 -3.68 -1.19 -17.95
CA ALA A 49 -2.54 -1.62 -17.14
C ALA A 49 -2.78 -1.54 -15.62
N ALA A 50 -3.90 -0.95 -15.19
CA ALA A 50 -4.60 -1.32 -13.98
C ALA A 50 -5.21 -2.69 -14.21
N LYS A 51 -4.37 -3.69 -14.49
CA LYS A 51 -4.62 -5.04 -14.03
C LYS A 51 -4.78 -4.86 -12.54
N GLN A 52 -6.04 -4.73 -12.13
CA GLN A 52 -6.53 -4.61 -10.76
C GLN A 52 -5.58 -5.46 -9.92
N ARG A 53 -4.61 -4.81 -9.25
CA ARG A 53 -3.64 -5.52 -8.41
C ARG A 53 -4.49 -6.41 -7.54
N GLY A 54 -4.31 -7.73 -7.65
CA GLY A 54 -5.24 -8.66 -7.03
C GLY A 54 -5.42 -8.25 -5.58
N ARG A 55 -6.62 -8.37 -5.02
CA ARG A 55 -6.87 -8.03 -3.60
C ARG A 55 -5.80 -8.62 -2.66
N PHE A 56 -5.21 -9.76 -3.04
CA PHE A 56 -4.03 -10.34 -2.39
C PHE A 56 -2.74 -9.51 -2.49
N GLU A 57 -2.39 -8.94 -3.64
CA GLU A 57 -1.20 -8.07 -3.79
C GLU A 57 -1.31 -6.79 -2.96
N LEU A 58 -2.51 -6.21 -2.89
CA LEU A 58 -2.78 -5.08 -2.00
C LEU A 58 -2.79 -5.52 -0.52
N ALA A 59 -3.31 -6.72 -0.23
CA ALA A 59 -3.33 -7.27 1.12
C ALA A 59 -1.92 -7.49 1.68
N PHE A 60 -0.93 -7.93 0.90
CA PHE A 60 0.44 -8.10 1.41
C PHE A 60 1.03 -6.79 1.96
N GLY A 61 0.85 -5.69 1.24
CA GLY A 61 1.23 -4.36 1.71
C GLY A 61 0.47 -3.94 2.95
N GLN A 62 -0.84 -4.21 2.99
CA GLN A 62 -1.71 -3.88 4.13
C GLN A 62 -1.39 -4.71 5.38
N ILE A 63 -1.06 -6.00 5.23
CA ILE A 63 -0.64 -6.88 6.32
C ILE A 63 0.72 -6.43 6.85
N GLY A 64 1.66 -6.09 5.95
CA GLY A 64 2.95 -5.53 6.35
C GLY A 64 2.79 -4.22 7.13
N ALA A 65 1.94 -3.32 6.63
CA ALA A 65 1.62 -2.06 7.29
C ALA A 65 0.94 -2.27 8.65
N SER A 66 -0.01 -3.20 8.77
CA SER A 66 -0.68 -3.49 10.04
C SER A 66 0.28 -4.07 11.07
N CYS A 67 1.22 -4.94 10.66
CA CYS A 67 2.28 -5.45 11.53
C CYS A 67 3.18 -4.31 12.03
N MET A 68 3.62 -3.40 11.15
CA MET A 68 4.44 -2.24 11.53
C MET A 68 3.70 -1.29 12.48
N THR A 69 2.41 -1.04 12.23
CA THR A 69 1.56 -0.25 13.13
C THR A 69 1.37 -0.94 14.49
N GLY A 70 1.22 -2.27 14.51
CA GLY A 70 1.15 -3.04 15.76
C GLY A 70 2.45 -3.01 16.55
N ALA A 71 3.58 -3.13 15.86
CA ALA A 71 4.91 -3.05 16.45
C ALA A 71 5.19 -1.66 17.04
N THR A 72 4.80 -0.58 16.34
CA THR A 72 5.00 0.80 16.83
C THR A 72 4.13 1.08 18.06
N ILE A 73 2.82 0.78 18.01
CA ILE A 73 1.93 0.97 19.17
C ILE A 73 2.37 0.09 20.36
N GLY A 74 2.68 -1.19 20.11
CA GLY A 74 3.17 -2.10 21.14
C GLY A 74 4.54 -1.75 21.69
N GLY A 75 5.43 -1.24 20.85
CA GLY A 75 6.75 -0.76 21.24
C GLY A 75 6.67 0.47 22.13
N LEU A 76 5.83 1.45 21.79
CA LEU A 76 5.60 2.65 22.62
C LEU A 76 4.96 2.28 23.97
N GLY A 77 3.95 1.40 23.97
CA GLY A 77 3.35 0.89 25.20
C GLY A 77 4.33 0.07 26.06
N GLY A 78 5.15 -0.76 25.42
CA GLY A 78 6.21 -1.54 26.06
C GLY A 78 7.32 -0.66 26.62
N PHE A 79 7.64 0.45 25.95
CA PHE A 79 8.59 1.45 26.42
C PHE A 79 8.06 2.16 27.66
N TYR A 80 6.82 2.63 27.63
CA TYR A 80 6.20 3.30 28.78
C TYR A 80 6.09 2.38 30.00
N ASN A 81 5.57 1.16 29.79
CA ASN A 81 5.45 0.17 30.86
C ASN A 81 6.82 -0.30 31.37
N GLY A 82 7.78 -0.51 30.47
CA GLY A 82 9.15 -0.86 30.81
C GLY A 82 9.84 0.25 31.62
N LEU A 83 9.71 1.52 31.23
CA LEU A 83 10.23 2.64 32.01
C LEU A 83 9.63 2.69 33.41
N LYS A 84 8.31 2.52 33.52
CA LYS A 84 7.61 2.51 34.81
C LYS A 84 8.10 1.36 35.69
N GLN A 85 8.17 0.14 35.16
CA GLN A 85 8.61 -1.05 35.90
C GLN A 85 10.07 -0.97 36.31
N THR A 86 10.96 -0.61 35.38
CA THR A 86 12.40 -0.51 35.68
C THR A 86 12.74 0.63 36.64
N THR A 87 11.91 1.69 36.69
CA THR A 87 12.04 2.77 37.69
C THR A 87 11.52 2.34 39.06
N LEU A 88 10.41 1.59 39.13
CA LEU A 88 9.86 1.03 40.38
C LEU A 88 10.80 -0.01 41.00
N GLU A 89 11.48 -0.79 40.18
CA GLU A 89 12.44 -1.81 40.61
C GLU A 89 13.82 -1.22 40.99
N GLY A 90 14.02 0.10 40.88
CA GLY A 90 15.28 0.76 41.24
C GLY A 90 16.49 0.32 40.41
N GLN A 91 16.26 -0.28 39.24
CA GLN A 91 17.31 -0.83 38.38
C GLN A 91 18.10 0.31 37.74
N THR A 92 19.42 0.36 37.95
CA THR A 92 20.30 1.42 37.43
C THR A 92 21.34 0.88 36.44
N GLY A 93 21.83 1.74 35.55
CA GLY A 93 22.94 1.41 34.65
C GLY A 93 22.58 0.54 33.43
N LYS A 94 23.41 -0.48 33.17
CA LYS A 94 23.33 -1.33 31.95
C LYS A 94 22.11 -2.27 31.98
N LEU A 95 21.74 -2.77 33.16
CA LEU A 95 20.63 -3.71 33.34
C LEU A 95 19.28 -3.10 32.96
N ARG A 96 19.07 -1.83 33.33
CA ARG A 96 17.87 -1.06 32.95
C ARG A 96 17.68 -0.96 31.44
N ARG A 97 18.77 -0.75 30.68
CA ARG A 97 18.70 -0.64 29.22
C ARG A 97 18.26 -1.96 28.59
N THR A 98 18.83 -3.07 29.05
CA THR A 98 18.48 -4.41 28.53
C THR A 98 17.03 -4.79 28.88
N GLN A 99 16.59 -4.59 30.13
CA GLN A 99 15.20 -4.87 30.52
C GLN A 99 14.21 -4.00 29.75
N LEU A 100 14.51 -2.71 29.57
CA LEU A 100 13.66 -1.81 28.80
C LEU A 100 13.52 -2.27 27.35
N ILE A 101 14.63 -2.61 26.69
CA ILE A 101 14.61 -3.13 25.32
C ILE A 101 13.82 -4.44 25.25
N ASN A 102 13.99 -5.35 26.21
CA ASN A 102 13.22 -6.59 26.26
C ASN A 102 11.71 -6.33 26.40
N HIS A 103 11.31 -5.33 27.20
CA HIS A 103 9.91 -4.92 27.31
C HIS A 103 9.35 -4.36 26.00
N VAL A 104 10.08 -3.44 25.37
CA VAL A 104 9.72 -2.88 24.07
C VAL A 104 9.57 -3.97 23.02
N MET A 105 10.56 -4.85 22.92
CA MET A 105 10.60 -5.92 21.92
C MET A 105 9.50 -6.95 22.16
N LYS A 106 9.29 -7.40 23.40
CA LYS A 106 8.26 -8.39 23.74
C LYS A 106 6.85 -7.84 23.49
N GLN A 107 6.58 -6.61 23.92
CA GLN A 107 5.27 -5.98 23.73
C GLN A 107 5.02 -5.62 22.26
N GLY A 108 6.05 -5.09 21.57
CA GLY A 108 6.01 -4.78 20.15
C GLY A 108 5.74 -6.02 19.30
N ALA A 109 6.49 -7.10 19.51
CA ALA A 109 6.30 -8.36 18.79
C ALA A 109 4.92 -8.98 19.05
N ALA A 110 4.46 -8.97 20.30
CA ALA A 110 3.12 -9.47 20.63
C ALA A 110 2.03 -8.70 19.87
N ASN A 111 2.06 -7.36 19.90
CA ASN A 111 1.06 -6.52 19.23
C ASN A 111 1.17 -6.56 17.70
N ALA A 112 2.38 -6.69 17.15
CA ALA A 112 2.58 -6.85 15.70
C ALA A 112 1.94 -8.15 15.21
N ASN A 113 2.15 -9.26 15.93
CA ASN A 113 1.57 -10.55 15.59
C ASN A 113 0.04 -10.53 15.69
N THR A 114 -0.54 -9.89 16.71
CA THR A 114 -2.00 -9.83 16.84
C THR A 114 -2.64 -9.01 15.71
N LEU A 115 -2.11 -7.83 15.39
CA LEU A 115 -2.63 -7.02 14.29
C LEU A 115 -2.38 -7.65 12.92
N GLY A 116 -1.24 -8.31 12.73
CA GLY A 116 -0.93 -9.06 11.51
C GLY A 116 -1.93 -10.19 11.26
N VAL A 117 -2.23 -10.99 12.27
CA VAL A 117 -3.24 -12.07 12.16
C VAL A 117 -4.63 -11.50 11.86
N LEU A 118 -5.03 -10.42 12.52
CA LEU A 118 -6.32 -9.77 12.25
C LEU A 118 -6.40 -9.25 10.81
N ALA A 119 -5.34 -8.64 10.29
CA ALA A 119 -5.31 -8.15 8.91
C ALA A 119 -5.36 -9.28 7.88
N VAL A 120 -4.66 -10.39 8.13
CA VAL A 120 -4.74 -11.60 7.29
C VAL A 120 -6.15 -12.18 7.31
N MET A 121 -6.75 -12.32 8.50
CA MET A 121 -8.12 -12.82 8.65
C MET A 121 -9.12 -11.94 7.90
N TYR A 122 -9.08 -10.62 8.13
CA TYR A 122 -9.96 -9.68 7.47
C TYR A 122 -9.82 -9.74 5.94
N SER A 123 -8.58 -9.76 5.44
CA SER A 123 -8.31 -9.87 4.01
C SER A 123 -8.83 -11.20 3.44
N GLY A 124 -8.59 -12.31 4.14
CA GLY A 124 -9.07 -13.64 3.75
C GLY A 124 -10.60 -13.72 3.68
N PHE A 125 -11.30 -13.27 4.72
CA PHE A 125 -12.77 -13.19 4.72
C PHE A 125 -13.28 -12.25 3.63
N GLY A 126 -12.62 -11.11 3.44
CA GLY A 126 -12.92 -10.19 2.36
C GLY A 126 -12.87 -10.87 1.00
N VAL A 127 -11.80 -11.61 0.67
CA VAL A 127 -11.69 -12.32 -0.61
C VAL A 127 -12.76 -13.41 -0.75
N ILE A 128 -12.97 -14.23 0.29
CA ILE A 128 -13.95 -15.33 0.26
C ILE A 128 -15.35 -14.79 0.00
N LEU A 129 -15.74 -13.71 0.68
CA LEU A 129 -17.07 -13.12 0.54
C LEU A 129 -17.23 -12.37 -0.79
N SER A 130 -16.18 -11.71 -1.29
CA SER A 130 -16.20 -11.10 -2.63
C SER A 130 -16.36 -12.17 -3.72
N TRP A 131 -15.71 -13.33 -3.58
CA TRP A 131 -15.88 -14.44 -4.50
C TRP A 131 -17.28 -15.07 -4.42
N ALA A 132 -17.85 -15.18 -3.21
CA ALA A 132 -19.18 -15.75 -3.01
C ALA A 132 -20.32 -14.86 -3.51
N ARG A 133 -20.18 -13.52 -3.48
CA ARG A 133 -21.27 -12.58 -3.76
C ARG A 133 -21.10 -11.77 -5.05
N GLY A 134 -19.90 -11.73 -5.63
CA GLY A 134 -19.62 -11.02 -6.87
C GLY A 134 -19.66 -9.48 -6.77
N ALA A 135 -19.87 -8.92 -5.57
CA ALA A 135 -19.92 -7.49 -5.31
C ALA A 135 -19.24 -7.14 -3.96
N ASP A 136 -18.58 -5.98 -3.93
CA ASP A 136 -17.91 -5.43 -2.74
C ASP A 136 -18.76 -4.35 -2.09
N ASP A 137 -19.75 -4.77 -1.31
CA ASP A 137 -20.64 -3.86 -0.59
C ASP A 137 -20.17 -3.62 0.85
N GLU A 138 -20.66 -2.53 1.46
CA GLU A 138 -20.42 -2.18 2.87
C GLU A 138 -20.81 -3.31 3.84
N LEU A 139 -21.83 -4.10 3.48
CA LEU A 139 -22.22 -5.31 4.21
C LEU A 139 -21.13 -6.39 4.20
N ASN A 140 -20.35 -6.50 3.13
CA ASN A 140 -19.24 -7.45 3.04
C ASN A 140 -18.13 -7.02 4.02
N THR A 141 -17.78 -5.74 4.06
CA THR A 141 -16.83 -5.18 5.04
C THR A 141 -17.30 -5.42 6.48
N LEU A 142 -18.58 -5.18 6.77
CA LEU A 142 -19.17 -5.37 8.09
C LEU A 142 -19.15 -6.85 8.51
N ALA A 143 -19.54 -7.75 7.60
CA ALA A 143 -19.54 -9.19 7.84
C ALA A 143 -18.11 -9.74 8.01
N ALA A 144 -17.17 -9.33 7.15
CA ALA A 144 -15.77 -9.75 7.22
C ALA A 144 -15.12 -9.31 8.54
N ALA A 145 -15.32 -8.07 8.97
CA ALA A 145 -14.77 -7.55 10.22
C ALA A 145 -15.37 -8.22 11.45
N THR A 146 -16.69 -8.44 11.45
CA THR A 146 -17.39 -9.14 12.53
C THR A 146 -16.94 -10.60 12.62
N ALA A 147 -16.88 -11.30 11.48
CA ALA A 147 -16.39 -12.68 11.41
C ALA A 147 -14.94 -12.79 11.88
N THR A 148 -14.08 -11.84 11.49
CA THR A 148 -12.70 -11.76 11.96
C THR A 148 -12.64 -11.63 13.48
N GLY A 149 -13.43 -10.73 14.07
CA GLY A 149 -13.47 -10.50 15.51
C GLY A 149 -13.99 -11.71 16.30
N LEU A 150 -15.03 -12.37 15.79
CA LEU A 150 -15.56 -13.62 16.35
C LEU A 150 -14.52 -14.74 16.26
N LEU A 151 -13.92 -14.95 15.09
CA LEU A 151 -12.98 -16.05 14.85
C LEU A 151 -11.72 -15.89 15.69
N TYR A 152 -11.14 -14.68 15.73
CA TYR A 152 -9.92 -14.39 16.46
C TYR A 152 -10.05 -14.68 17.97
N LYS A 153 -11.24 -14.49 18.54
CA LYS A 153 -11.50 -14.68 19.98
C LYS A 153 -12.31 -15.93 20.32
N SER A 154 -12.64 -16.76 19.34
CA SER A 154 -13.42 -18.00 19.50
C SER A 154 -12.82 -18.96 20.54
N THR A 155 -11.49 -19.10 20.56
CA THR A 155 -10.75 -19.96 21.48
C THR A 155 -10.75 -19.50 22.93
N SER A 156 -11.17 -18.26 23.20
CA SER A 156 -11.20 -17.67 24.55
C SER A 156 -12.58 -17.75 25.21
N GLY A 157 -13.52 -18.52 24.65
CA GLY A 157 -14.87 -18.74 25.17
C GLY A 157 -15.93 -17.78 24.62
N LEU A 158 -17.21 -18.13 24.83
CA LEU A 158 -18.35 -17.49 24.16
C LEU A 158 -18.48 -15.98 24.47
N ARG A 159 -18.24 -15.56 25.71
CA ARG A 159 -18.29 -14.14 26.10
C ARG A 159 -17.24 -13.32 25.37
N ARG A 160 -15.99 -13.82 25.30
CA ARG A 160 -14.90 -13.11 24.63
C ARG A 160 -15.04 -13.14 23.11
N CYS A 161 -15.57 -14.24 22.56
CA CYS A 161 -15.99 -14.33 21.16
C CYS A 161 -17.00 -13.22 20.83
N GLY A 162 -18.10 -13.12 21.57
CA GLY A 162 -19.12 -12.10 21.36
C GLY A 162 -18.58 -10.66 21.47
N ILE A 163 -17.72 -10.39 22.45
CA ILE A 163 -17.05 -9.08 22.58
C ILE A 163 -16.14 -8.82 21.36
N GLY A 164 -15.36 -9.80 20.91
CA GLY A 164 -14.52 -9.68 19.73
C GLY A 164 -15.32 -9.35 18.47
N GLY A 165 -16.45 -10.04 18.27
CA GLY A 165 -17.39 -9.74 17.19
C GLY A 165 -17.98 -8.35 17.28
N ALA A 166 -18.42 -7.92 18.47
CA ALA A 166 -18.98 -6.58 18.68
C ALA A 166 -17.96 -5.47 18.41
N VAL A 167 -16.70 -5.65 18.83
CA VAL A 167 -15.61 -4.72 18.52
C VAL A 167 -15.33 -4.66 17.02
N GLY A 168 -15.29 -5.82 16.34
CA GLY A 168 -15.13 -5.89 14.89
C GLY A 168 -16.26 -5.19 14.14
N PHE A 169 -17.51 -5.43 14.55
CA PHE A 169 -18.70 -4.78 14.00
C PHE A 169 -18.68 -3.27 14.22
N GLY A 170 -18.36 -2.81 15.44
CA GLY A 170 -18.31 -1.39 15.78
C GLY A 170 -17.21 -0.63 15.04
N ALA A 171 -16.03 -1.23 14.86
CA ALA A 171 -14.96 -0.64 14.07
C ALA A 171 -15.34 -0.54 12.58
N ALA A 172 -15.97 -1.57 12.03
CA ALA A 172 -16.39 -1.58 10.64
C ALA A 172 -17.57 -0.64 10.37
N SER A 173 -18.53 -0.53 11.28
CA SER A 173 -19.65 0.42 11.14
C SER A 173 -19.14 1.86 11.17
N LEU A 174 -18.19 2.18 12.05
CA LEU A 174 -17.55 3.49 12.07
C LEU A 174 -16.79 3.76 10.76
N TYR A 175 -16.04 2.78 10.26
CA TYR A 175 -15.32 2.91 8.99
C TYR A 175 -16.26 3.19 7.82
N VAL A 176 -17.37 2.44 7.72
CA VAL A 176 -18.40 2.66 6.70
C VAL A 176 -18.97 4.07 6.82
N LEU A 177 -19.39 4.49 8.02
CA LEU A 177 -19.94 5.83 8.23
C LEU A 177 -19.00 6.96 7.85
N LEU A 178 -17.70 6.82 8.14
CA LEU A 178 -16.68 7.80 7.75
C LEU A 178 -16.51 7.84 6.22
N THR A 179 -16.39 6.67 5.58
CA THR A 179 -16.32 6.57 4.11
C THR A 179 -17.57 7.13 3.43
N SER A 180 -18.77 6.88 3.96
CA SER A 180 -20.01 7.40 3.38
C SER A 180 -20.04 8.93 3.42
N LYS A 181 -19.52 9.56 4.50
CA LYS A 181 -19.38 11.01 4.58
C LYS A 181 -18.39 11.55 3.56
N ASP A 182 -17.22 10.94 3.43
CA ASP A 182 -16.22 11.34 2.43
C ASP A 182 -16.79 11.23 1.01
N ARG A 183 -17.59 10.18 0.73
CA ARG A 183 -18.27 10.01 -0.56
C ARG A 183 -19.29 11.12 -0.84
N LEU A 184 -20.04 11.56 0.18
CA LEU A 184 -21.00 12.65 0.05
C LEU A 184 -20.29 13.99 -0.20
N ASP A 185 -19.22 14.30 0.54
CA ASP A 185 -18.46 15.54 0.36
C ASP A 185 -17.81 15.63 -1.03
N ASN A 186 -17.32 14.51 -1.56
CA ASN A 186 -16.77 14.44 -2.92
C ASN A 186 -17.85 14.62 -4.02
N MET A 187 -19.10 14.26 -3.76
CA MET A 187 -20.20 14.52 -4.69
C MET A 187 -20.68 15.98 -4.64
N ILE A 188 -20.57 16.64 -3.47
CA ILE A 188 -21.03 18.01 -3.25
C ILE A 188 -20.03 19.04 -3.77
N ARG A 189 -18.72 18.73 -3.77
CA ARG A 189 -17.68 19.58 -4.37
C ARG A 189 -17.50 19.22 -5.85
N PRO A 190 -18.06 19.99 -6.82
CA PRO A 190 -17.68 19.80 -8.21
C PRO A 190 -16.18 20.05 -8.36
N TYR A 191 -15.50 19.09 -8.98
CA TYR A 191 -14.09 19.12 -9.35
C TYR A 191 -13.76 20.46 -10.04
N SER A 192 -13.01 21.33 -9.36
CA SER A 192 -12.43 22.54 -9.94
C SER A 192 -10.94 22.26 -10.17
N PRO A 193 -10.53 21.86 -11.38
CA PRO A 193 -9.13 21.79 -11.73
C PRO A 193 -8.62 23.23 -11.95
N ALA A 194 -7.63 23.63 -11.16
CA ALA A 194 -6.76 24.76 -11.47
C ALA A 194 -5.57 24.27 -12.30
#